data_AF-Q146P8-F1
#
_entry.id   AF-Q146P8-F1
#
_cell.length_a   1.000
_cell.length_b   1.000
_cell.length_c   1.000
_cell.angle_alpha   90.00
_cell.angle_beta   90.00
_cell.angle_gamma   90.00
#
_symmetry.space_group_name_H-M   'P 1'
#
loop_
_entity.id
_entity.type
_entity.pdbx_description
1 polymer ?
#
loop_
_entity_poly.entity_id
_entity_poly.type
_entity_poly.pdbx_seq_one_letter_code
_entity_poly.pdbx_strand_id
1 'polypeptide(L)'
;MKKLLPLLLVASLAACSQKPEVACNGDDAKSVVTSILKDALVKQITSDFAGPNSNVQVNVDGALIRATVDKIGITLDDVLTTKSDPNSTKKFCSATMRLSVPADVVSNADAARSMLSLNSSHQGALQAGVDFDANTVKASLEYGVQPTDDGKKIYGSTEGNNAALTFASTLVEESFVKTALERQKAEQAKQEQQKALQAQQQQAEIAQAQAADNEAALQKAQSDMKMANDAINVVWNAGSKEWRQALLPEQRLWLAQRENDCKIKALDSGTPDTTAFQTNKLNCQVQMTVDRTQALKISLQQSLSQQSVAGTSSTSALQPTLTTSFDCSSARSDAEHIICSDPELAADDVELSRIFARAKAAVTDQAAFRERTRQQWNYREQSCHDRNCLVRWYADQKTALTQIAQTGRVDAN
;
A
#
# COMPACT_ATOMS: atom_id res chain seq x y z
N MET A 1 -60.51 47.96 -107.88
CA MET A 1 -61.04 47.13 -106.78
C MET A 1 -60.12 45.93 -106.62
N LYS A 2 -59.25 45.92 -105.60
CA LYS A 2 -58.25 44.88 -105.35
C LYS A 2 -58.89 43.74 -104.55
N LYS A 3 -58.85 42.51 -105.09
CA LYS A 3 -59.21 41.29 -104.35
C LYS A 3 -58.00 40.81 -103.56
N LEU A 4 -58.13 40.74 -102.23
CA LEU A 4 -57.15 40.18 -101.31
C LEU A 4 -57.50 38.71 -101.05
N LEU A 5 -56.51 37.83 -101.27
CA LEU A 5 -56.52 36.41 -100.95
C LEU A 5 -55.91 36.25 -99.54
N PRO A 6 -56.49 35.48 -98.61
CA PRO A 6 -55.90 35.30 -97.29
C PRO A 6 -54.81 34.22 -97.34
N LEU A 7 -53.62 34.56 -96.87
CA LEU A 7 -52.50 33.65 -96.64
C LEU A 7 -52.69 32.99 -95.27
N LEU A 8 -52.93 31.69 -95.24
CA LEU A 8 -52.92 30.86 -94.03
C LEU A 8 -51.46 30.70 -93.57
N LEU A 9 -51.12 31.37 -92.46
CA LEU A 9 -49.86 31.15 -91.75
C LEU A 9 -50.11 30.08 -90.66
N VAL A 10 -49.58 28.87 -90.87
CA VAL A 10 -49.55 27.82 -89.85
C VAL A 10 -48.37 28.11 -88.93
N ALA A 11 -48.63 28.58 -87.71
CA ALA A 11 -47.66 28.66 -86.64
C ALA A 11 -47.69 27.36 -85.83
N SER A 12 -46.71 26.49 -86.04
CA SER A 12 -46.47 25.31 -85.23
C SER A 12 -45.89 25.72 -83.87
N LEU A 13 -46.71 25.67 -82.81
CA LEU A 13 -46.21 25.66 -81.43
C LEU A 13 -45.61 24.28 -81.13
N ALA A 14 -44.29 24.18 -81.15
CA ALA A 14 -43.60 23.07 -80.50
C ALA A 14 -43.61 23.31 -78.98
N ALA A 15 -44.56 22.69 -78.28
CA ALA A 15 -44.52 22.57 -76.83
C ALA A 15 -43.47 21.51 -76.45
N CYS A 16 -42.20 21.91 -76.39
CA CYS A 16 -41.18 21.12 -75.71
C CYS A 16 -41.43 21.21 -74.20
N SER A 17 -41.89 20.11 -73.62
CA SER A 17 -41.93 19.87 -72.18
C SER A 17 -40.49 19.89 -71.63
N GLN A 18 -39.99 21.06 -71.25
CA GLN A 18 -38.74 21.17 -70.49
C GLN A 18 -38.94 20.40 -69.18
N LYS A 19 -38.22 19.28 -69.02
CA LYS A 19 -38.19 18.55 -67.76
C LYS A 19 -37.69 19.51 -66.67
N PRO A 20 -38.28 19.48 -65.46
CA PRO A 20 -37.79 20.27 -64.34
C PRO A 20 -36.30 19.97 -64.13
N GLU A 21 -35.46 21.01 -64.09
CA GLU A 21 -34.02 20.89 -63.87
C GLU A 21 -33.67 21.46 -62.48
N VAL A 22 -32.77 20.79 -61.77
CA VAL A 22 -32.30 21.21 -60.44
C VAL A 22 -30.88 21.74 -60.53
N ALA A 23 -30.62 22.87 -59.88
CA ALA A 23 -29.27 23.40 -59.73
C ALA A 23 -28.62 22.83 -58.46
N CYS A 24 -27.38 22.34 -58.55
CA CYS A 24 -26.63 21.83 -57.39
C CYS A 24 -26.58 22.84 -56.24
N ASN A 25 -26.44 24.14 -56.55
CA ASN A 25 -26.35 25.20 -55.55
C ASN A 25 -27.71 25.78 -55.10
N GLY A 26 -28.83 25.25 -55.58
CA GLY A 26 -30.16 25.73 -55.22
C GLY A 26 -30.52 25.42 -53.77
N ASP A 27 -31.33 26.29 -53.14
CA ASP A 27 -31.68 26.16 -51.72
C ASP A 27 -32.39 24.83 -51.41
N ASP A 28 -33.31 24.40 -52.28
CA ASP A 28 -33.99 23.11 -52.11
C ASP A 28 -33.03 21.91 -52.22
N ALA A 29 -32.04 21.99 -53.13
CA ALA A 29 -31.01 20.97 -53.29
C ALA A 29 -30.13 20.89 -52.03
N LYS A 30 -29.65 22.04 -51.54
CA LYS A 30 -28.86 22.12 -50.31
C LYS A 30 -29.66 21.64 -49.10
N SER A 31 -30.93 22.03 -48.98
CA SER A 31 -31.81 21.63 -47.88
C SER A 31 -32.01 20.12 -47.82
N VAL A 32 -32.26 19.47 -48.96
CA VAL A 32 -32.41 18.00 -49.02
C VAL A 32 -31.11 17.30 -48.62
N VAL A 33 -29.96 17.77 -49.11
CA VAL A 33 -28.65 17.19 -48.76
C VAL A 33 -28.32 17.40 -47.29
N THR A 34 -28.54 18.59 -46.74
CA THR A 34 -28.37 18.89 -45.30
C THR A 34 -29.28 18.00 -44.44
N SER A 35 -30.52 17.74 -44.87
CA SER A 35 -31.41 16.81 -44.16
C SER A 35 -30.85 15.39 -44.13
N ILE A 36 -30.33 14.89 -45.27
CA ILE A 36 -29.70 13.56 -45.35
C ILE A 36 -28.51 13.46 -44.40
N LEU A 37 -27.68 14.52 -44.33
CA LEU A 37 -26.52 14.56 -43.44
C LEU A 37 -26.93 14.56 -41.95
N LYS A 38 -27.98 15.31 -41.59
CA LYS A 38 -28.55 15.29 -40.24
C LYS A 38 -29.10 13.91 -39.89
N ASP A 39 -29.85 13.28 -40.79
CA ASP A 39 -30.38 11.92 -40.59
C ASP A 39 -29.24 10.89 -40.43
N ALA A 40 -28.17 11.05 -41.21
CA ALA A 40 -26.97 10.21 -41.08
C ALA A 40 -26.29 10.38 -39.71
N LEU A 41 -26.16 11.62 -39.21
CA LEU A 41 -25.63 11.89 -37.86
C LEU A 41 -26.49 11.24 -36.77
N VAL A 42 -27.82 11.46 -36.81
CA VAL A 42 -28.74 10.86 -35.84
C VAL A 42 -28.63 9.33 -35.86
N LYS A 43 -28.59 8.73 -37.05
CA LYS A 43 -28.48 7.29 -37.22
C LYS A 43 -27.16 6.74 -36.67
N GLN A 44 -26.05 7.41 -36.94
CA GLN A 44 -24.73 7.04 -36.43
C GLN A 44 -24.71 7.07 -34.91
N ILE A 45 -25.03 8.23 -34.30
CA ILE A 45 -25.03 8.41 -32.84
C ILE A 45 -25.95 7.41 -32.15
N THR A 46 -27.15 7.18 -32.71
CA THR A 46 -28.10 6.20 -32.15
C THR A 46 -27.54 4.78 -32.22
N SER A 47 -26.86 4.42 -33.32
CA SER A 47 -26.22 3.11 -33.46
C SER A 47 -25.09 2.92 -32.45
N ASP A 48 -24.31 3.96 -32.20
CA ASP A 48 -23.15 3.90 -31.29
C ASP A 48 -23.60 3.74 -29.83
N PHE A 49 -24.69 4.40 -29.41
CA PHE A 49 -25.30 4.16 -28.09
C PHE A 49 -26.05 2.82 -27.97
N ALA A 50 -26.54 2.25 -29.08
CA ALA A 50 -27.18 0.93 -29.09
C ALA A 50 -26.17 -0.24 -29.11
N GLY A 51 -24.89 0.05 -29.40
CA GLY A 51 -23.85 -0.95 -29.51
C GLY A 51 -23.46 -1.57 -28.15
N PRO A 52 -23.09 -2.87 -28.10
CA PRO A 52 -22.72 -3.56 -26.87
C PRO A 52 -21.35 -3.13 -26.28
N ASN A 53 -20.61 -2.22 -26.94
CA ASN A 53 -19.21 -1.91 -26.65
C ASN A 53 -18.98 -0.58 -25.91
N SER A 54 -20.02 0.03 -25.34
CA SER A 54 -19.87 1.26 -24.57
C SER A 54 -19.42 0.96 -23.13
N ASN A 55 -18.16 1.30 -22.82
CA ASN A 55 -17.58 1.18 -21.47
C ASN A 55 -18.30 2.05 -20.41
N VAL A 56 -19.10 3.01 -20.86
CA VAL A 56 -19.98 3.83 -20.03
C VAL A 56 -21.41 3.57 -20.48
N GLN A 57 -22.18 2.82 -19.69
CA GLN A 57 -23.57 2.49 -20.00
C GLN A 57 -24.45 3.72 -19.78
N VAL A 58 -24.57 4.57 -20.79
CA VAL A 58 -25.42 5.77 -20.77
C VAL A 58 -26.63 5.53 -21.64
N ASN A 59 -27.83 5.59 -21.04
CA ASN A 59 -29.07 5.62 -21.80
C ASN A 59 -29.33 7.08 -22.23
N VAL A 60 -29.16 7.36 -23.51
CA VAL A 60 -29.42 8.69 -24.09
C VAL A 60 -30.75 8.66 -24.84
N ASP A 61 -31.65 9.58 -24.51
CA ASP A 61 -32.93 9.72 -25.19
C ASP A 61 -32.73 10.09 -26.67
N GLY A 62 -33.34 9.34 -27.59
CA GLY A 62 -33.29 9.63 -29.02
C GLY A 62 -33.86 11.01 -29.40
N ALA A 63 -34.79 11.57 -28.62
CA ALA A 63 -35.25 12.94 -28.82
C ALA A 63 -34.15 13.97 -28.49
N LEU A 64 -33.33 13.70 -27.47
CA LEU A 64 -32.19 14.54 -27.11
C LEU A 64 -31.10 14.47 -28.19
N ILE A 65 -30.82 13.27 -28.73
CA ILE A 65 -29.89 13.11 -29.87
C ILE A 65 -30.33 13.98 -31.05
N ARG A 66 -31.61 13.89 -31.46
CA ARG A 66 -32.16 14.70 -32.56
C ARG A 66 -32.07 16.20 -32.27
N ALA A 67 -32.46 16.63 -31.07
CA ALA A 67 -32.40 18.03 -30.67
C ALA A 67 -30.98 18.60 -30.67
N THR A 68 -29.97 17.80 -30.29
CA THR A 68 -28.56 18.20 -30.35
C THR A 68 -28.06 18.26 -31.79
N VAL A 69 -28.35 17.23 -32.61
CA VAL A 69 -27.98 17.23 -34.04
C VAL A 69 -28.64 18.39 -34.79
N ASP A 70 -29.87 18.78 -34.42
CA ASP A 70 -30.56 19.88 -35.08
C ASP A 70 -29.89 21.24 -34.89
N LYS A 71 -29.14 21.41 -33.79
CA LYS A 71 -28.33 22.60 -33.50
C LYS A 71 -27.01 22.62 -34.25
N ILE A 72 -26.58 21.52 -34.87
CA ILE A 72 -25.39 21.49 -35.71
C ILE A 72 -25.70 22.22 -37.01
N GLY A 73 -24.98 23.32 -37.25
CA GLY A 73 -25.08 24.05 -38.51
C GLY A 73 -24.41 23.28 -39.63
N ILE A 74 -25.08 23.10 -40.76
CA ILE A 74 -24.50 22.44 -41.94
C ILE A 74 -24.64 23.40 -43.13
N THR A 75 -23.53 23.83 -43.70
CA THR A 75 -23.51 24.66 -44.92
C THR A 75 -22.75 23.96 -46.04
N LEU A 76 -23.21 24.19 -47.27
CA LEU A 76 -22.57 23.73 -48.51
C LEU A 76 -22.10 24.95 -49.29
N ASP A 77 -20.78 25.16 -49.27
CA ASP A 77 -20.07 26.23 -49.94
C ASP A 77 -19.36 25.70 -51.19
N ASP A 78 -18.88 26.61 -52.06
CA ASP A 78 -18.07 26.26 -53.25
C ASP A 78 -18.69 25.17 -54.13
N VAL A 79 -20.02 25.20 -54.28
CA VAL A 79 -20.76 24.14 -54.98
C VAL A 79 -20.46 24.13 -56.47
N LEU A 80 -20.02 22.97 -56.97
CA LEU A 80 -19.77 22.71 -58.38
C LEU A 80 -20.66 21.57 -58.89
N THR A 81 -21.21 21.71 -60.10
CA THR A 81 -21.78 20.56 -60.83
C THR A 81 -20.64 19.80 -61.50
N THR A 82 -20.35 18.58 -61.06
CA THR A 82 -19.24 17.77 -61.58
C THR A 82 -19.66 16.95 -62.80
N LYS A 83 -20.90 16.45 -62.83
CA LYS A 83 -21.43 15.66 -63.95
C LYS A 83 -22.95 15.81 -64.06
N SER A 84 -23.45 15.90 -65.29
CA SER A 84 -24.88 15.72 -65.58
C SER A 84 -25.10 14.34 -66.18
N ASP A 85 -26.08 13.60 -65.67
CA ASP A 85 -26.41 12.29 -66.23
C ASP A 85 -27.11 12.47 -67.60
N PRO A 86 -26.64 11.84 -68.69
CA PRO A 86 -27.21 12.04 -70.02
C PRO A 86 -28.58 11.35 -70.19
N ASN A 87 -28.93 10.41 -69.31
CA ASN A 87 -30.13 9.58 -69.42
C ASN A 87 -31.21 9.95 -68.39
N SER A 88 -30.93 10.87 -67.46
CA SER A 88 -31.84 11.29 -66.40
C SER A 88 -31.67 12.77 -66.05
N THR A 89 -32.54 13.30 -65.17
CA THR A 89 -32.43 14.66 -64.62
C THR A 89 -31.42 14.77 -63.47
N LYS A 90 -30.65 13.71 -63.21
CA LYS A 90 -29.69 13.66 -62.10
C LYS A 90 -28.46 14.50 -62.38
N LYS A 91 -28.07 15.30 -61.39
CA LYS A 91 -26.79 16.01 -61.34
C LYS A 91 -25.93 15.40 -60.24
N PHE A 92 -24.63 15.31 -60.50
CA PHE A 92 -23.59 15.02 -59.52
C PHE A 92 -22.85 16.32 -59.22
N CYS A 93 -22.59 16.54 -57.95
CA CYS A 93 -22.16 17.81 -57.41
C CYS A 93 -21.05 17.59 -56.38
N SER A 94 -20.13 18.55 -56.29
CA SER A 94 -19.10 18.63 -55.26
C SER A 94 -19.28 19.93 -54.48
N ALA A 95 -18.99 19.92 -53.17
CA ALA A 95 -19.06 21.11 -52.33
C ALA A 95 -18.05 21.04 -51.17
N THR A 96 -17.67 22.22 -50.67
CA THR A 96 -17.04 22.34 -49.35
C THR A 96 -18.14 22.34 -48.28
N MET A 97 -18.21 21.27 -47.50
CA MET A 97 -19.13 21.15 -46.38
C MET A 97 -18.51 21.75 -45.12
N ARG A 98 -19.29 22.56 -44.38
CA ARG A 98 -18.94 23.02 -43.03
C ARG A 98 -19.98 22.53 -42.02
N LEU A 99 -19.49 21.86 -40.97
CA LEU A 99 -20.30 21.43 -39.83
C LEU A 99 -19.94 22.29 -38.62
N SER A 100 -20.82 23.21 -38.23
CA SER A 100 -20.68 24.05 -37.04
C SER A 100 -21.27 23.34 -35.83
N VAL A 101 -20.41 22.74 -35.01
CA VAL A 101 -20.79 22.04 -33.78
C VAL A 101 -21.02 23.07 -32.67
N PRO A 102 -22.09 22.96 -31.85
CA PRO A 102 -22.29 23.85 -30.71
C PRO A 102 -21.10 23.83 -29.74
N ALA A 103 -20.73 25.00 -29.21
CA ALA A 103 -19.55 25.14 -28.35
C ALA A 103 -19.66 24.34 -27.05
N ASP A 104 -20.87 24.19 -26.50
CA ASP A 104 -21.16 23.35 -25.34
C ASP A 104 -20.94 21.86 -25.62
N VAL A 105 -21.26 21.38 -26.83
CA VAL A 105 -20.98 20.01 -27.25
C VAL A 105 -19.47 19.76 -27.28
N VAL A 106 -18.69 20.66 -27.90
CA VAL A 106 -17.22 20.55 -27.94
C VAL A 106 -16.63 20.60 -26.52
N SER A 107 -17.06 21.56 -25.70
CA SER A 107 -16.57 21.70 -24.32
C SER A 107 -16.92 20.49 -23.45
N ASN A 108 -18.12 19.92 -23.62
CA ASN A 108 -18.52 18.73 -22.88
C ASN A 108 -17.76 17.49 -23.34
N ALA A 109 -17.50 17.37 -24.65
CA ALA A 109 -16.63 16.32 -25.20
C ALA A 109 -15.22 16.42 -24.63
N ASP A 110 -14.60 17.60 -24.65
CA ASP A 110 -13.28 17.83 -24.06
C ASP A 110 -13.21 17.50 -22.57
N ALA A 111 -14.25 17.84 -21.82
CA ALA A 111 -14.35 17.46 -20.41
C ALA A 111 -14.40 15.92 -20.24
N ALA A 112 -15.23 15.23 -21.02
CA ALA A 112 -15.29 13.77 -21.00
C ALA A 112 -13.95 13.13 -21.41
N ARG A 113 -13.31 13.64 -22.46
CA ARG A 113 -11.99 13.20 -22.93
C ARG A 113 -10.92 13.38 -21.85
N SER A 114 -10.90 14.53 -21.19
CA SER A 114 -10.00 14.79 -20.05
C SER A 114 -10.24 13.79 -18.91
N MET A 115 -11.50 13.47 -18.62
CA MET A 115 -11.83 12.46 -17.61
C MET A 115 -11.36 11.05 -17.97
N LEU A 116 -11.25 10.75 -19.26
CA LEU A 116 -10.73 9.50 -19.82
C LEU A 116 -9.23 9.54 -20.16
N SER A 117 -8.52 10.62 -19.79
CA SER A 117 -7.10 10.83 -20.10
C SER A 117 -6.79 10.81 -21.61
N LEU A 118 -7.72 11.29 -22.44
CA LEU A 118 -7.56 11.44 -23.88
C LEU A 118 -7.13 12.88 -24.24
N ASN A 119 -6.50 13.02 -25.40
CA ASN A 119 -6.16 14.32 -26.00
C ASN A 119 -7.42 15.15 -26.25
N SER A 120 -7.32 16.48 -26.38
CA SER A 120 -8.49 17.32 -26.70
C SER A 120 -9.13 16.96 -28.05
N SER A 121 -10.37 17.37 -28.26
CA SER A 121 -11.11 17.22 -29.53
C SER A 121 -10.31 17.77 -30.71
N HIS A 122 -9.63 18.91 -30.55
CA HIS A 122 -8.77 19.48 -31.60
C HIS A 122 -7.59 18.59 -31.94
N GLN A 123 -6.87 18.07 -30.94
CA GLN A 123 -5.77 17.12 -31.18
C GLN A 123 -6.28 15.80 -31.76
N GLY A 124 -7.47 15.34 -31.34
CA GLY A 124 -8.14 14.17 -31.89
C GLY A 124 -8.48 14.33 -33.37
N ALA A 125 -8.98 15.51 -33.78
CA ALA A 125 -9.28 15.82 -35.17
C ALA A 125 -8.02 15.76 -36.05
N LEU A 126 -6.92 16.35 -35.59
CA LEU A 126 -5.62 16.30 -36.27
C LEU A 126 -5.14 14.87 -36.48
N GLN A 127 -5.29 14.00 -35.47
CA GLN A 127 -4.93 12.57 -35.57
C GLN A 127 -5.84 11.81 -36.55
N ALA A 128 -7.10 12.21 -36.66
CA ALA A 128 -8.07 11.64 -37.60
C ALA A 128 -7.94 12.22 -39.03
N GLY A 129 -7.05 13.19 -39.27
CA GLY A 129 -6.93 13.87 -40.56
C GLY A 129 -8.13 14.76 -40.90
N VAL A 130 -8.84 15.26 -39.89
CA VAL A 130 -10.03 16.09 -40.03
C VAL A 130 -9.66 17.56 -39.82
N ASP A 131 -10.03 18.42 -40.77
CA ASP A 131 -9.90 19.89 -40.62
C ASP A 131 -10.98 20.38 -39.64
N PHE A 132 -10.56 20.66 -38.41
CA PHE A 132 -11.40 21.14 -37.33
C PHE A 132 -10.81 22.42 -36.73
N ASP A 133 -11.50 23.53 -36.97
CA ASP A 133 -11.08 24.86 -36.54
C ASP A 133 -12.13 25.48 -35.63
N ALA A 134 -11.72 25.79 -34.39
CA ALA A 134 -12.56 26.19 -33.26
C ALA A 134 -13.71 25.22 -32.94
N ASN A 135 -14.80 25.27 -33.68
CA ASN A 135 -15.97 24.42 -33.55
C ASN A 135 -16.54 23.99 -34.91
N THR A 136 -15.80 24.23 -35.99
CA THR A 136 -16.25 23.97 -37.37
C THR A 136 -15.40 22.88 -38.01
N VAL A 137 -16.05 21.81 -38.44
CA VAL A 137 -15.42 20.75 -39.22
C VAL A 137 -15.57 21.06 -40.71
N LYS A 138 -14.49 20.99 -41.48
CA LYS A 138 -14.51 21.21 -42.94
C LYS A 138 -14.16 19.92 -43.67
N ALA A 139 -14.93 19.60 -44.72
CA ALA A 139 -14.64 18.45 -45.59
C ALA A 139 -15.20 18.66 -47.00
N SER A 140 -14.62 17.96 -47.98
CA SER A 140 -15.25 17.82 -49.29
C SER A 140 -16.47 16.89 -49.19
N LEU A 141 -17.52 17.21 -49.94
CA LEU A 141 -18.73 16.40 -50.05
C LEU A 141 -19.10 16.21 -51.52
N GLU A 142 -19.15 14.96 -51.95
CA GLU A 142 -19.79 14.57 -53.21
C GLU A 142 -21.25 14.19 -52.95
N TYR A 143 -22.15 14.75 -53.73
CA TYR A 143 -23.59 14.48 -53.63
C TYR A 143 -24.27 14.51 -54.99
N GLY A 144 -25.44 13.88 -55.07
CA GLY A 144 -26.29 13.88 -56.25
C GLY A 144 -27.65 14.46 -55.93
N VAL A 145 -28.23 15.18 -56.88
CA VAL A 145 -29.59 15.71 -56.79
C VAL A 145 -30.38 15.42 -58.06
N GLN A 146 -31.67 15.12 -57.89
CA GLN A 146 -32.56 14.80 -59.00
C GLN A 146 -34.00 15.19 -58.63
N PRO A 147 -34.71 15.99 -59.44
CA PRO A 147 -36.13 16.24 -59.23
C PRO A 147 -36.94 14.98 -59.51
N THR A 148 -38.07 14.82 -58.81
CA THR A 148 -39.05 13.77 -59.10
C THR A 148 -39.65 13.95 -60.49
N ASP A 149 -40.21 12.87 -61.06
CA ASP A 149 -40.79 12.91 -62.41
C ASP A 149 -41.93 13.94 -62.54
N ASP A 150 -42.64 14.24 -61.44
CA ASP A 150 -43.69 15.26 -61.38
C ASP A 150 -43.15 16.67 -61.05
N GLY A 151 -41.84 16.82 -60.84
CA GLY A 151 -41.15 18.07 -60.53
C GLY A 151 -41.44 18.65 -59.14
N LYS A 152 -42.21 17.95 -58.29
CA LYS A 152 -42.68 18.51 -57.01
C LYS A 152 -41.69 18.40 -55.86
N LYS A 153 -40.72 17.48 -55.95
CA LYS A 153 -39.72 17.23 -54.90
C LYS A 153 -38.34 17.04 -55.52
N ILE A 154 -37.30 17.24 -54.71
CA ILE A 154 -35.92 16.90 -55.06
C ILE A 154 -35.48 15.71 -54.21
N TYR A 155 -34.96 14.69 -54.87
CA TYR A 155 -34.23 13.59 -54.26
C TYR A 155 -32.75 13.94 -54.18
N GLY A 156 -32.12 13.65 -53.03
CA GLY A 156 -30.69 13.81 -52.82
C GLY A 156 -30.03 12.49 -52.45
N SER A 157 -28.73 12.39 -52.70
CA SER A 157 -27.89 11.29 -52.23
C SER A 157 -26.50 11.79 -51.91
N THR A 158 -25.85 11.26 -50.87
CA THR A 158 -24.44 11.53 -50.56
C THR A 158 -23.62 10.26 -50.76
N GLU A 159 -22.35 10.39 -51.16
CA GLU A 159 -21.46 9.24 -51.33
C GLU A 159 -20.51 9.07 -50.13
N GLY A 160 -20.40 7.83 -49.64
CA GLY A 160 -19.39 7.40 -48.68
C GLY A 160 -19.61 7.79 -47.20
N ASN A 161 -18.81 7.18 -46.33
CA ASN A 161 -18.64 7.63 -44.95
C ASN A 161 -17.70 8.85 -44.96
N ASN A 162 -18.20 9.99 -44.50
CA ASN A 162 -17.41 11.21 -44.39
C ASN A 162 -16.75 11.26 -43.00
N ALA A 163 -15.42 11.29 -42.94
CA ALA A 163 -14.66 11.39 -41.69
C ALA A 163 -15.09 12.60 -40.83
N ALA A 164 -15.56 13.69 -41.46
CA ALA A 164 -16.10 14.84 -40.75
C ALA A 164 -17.44 14.53 -40.04
N LEU A 165 -18.31 13.73 -40.65
CA LEU A 165 -19.56 13.30 -39.99
C LEU A 165 -19.26 12.33 -38.85
N THR A 166 -18.33 11.40 -39.03
CA THR A 166 -17.89 10.49 -37.97
C THR A 166 -17.26 11.27 -36.82
N PHE A 167 -16.40 12.25 -37.09
CA PHE A 167 -15.82 13.08 -36.04
C PHE A 167 -16.88 13.91 -35.31
N ALA A 168 -17.84 14.50 -36.05
CA ALA A 168 -18.95 15.23 -35.46
C ALA A 168 -19.87 14.33 -34.60
N SER A 169 -20.11 13.08 -34.99
CA SER A 169 -20.88 12.12 -34.17
C SER A 169 -20.12 11.79 -32.88
N THR A 170 -18.82 11.51 -32.96
CA THR A 170 -17.98 11.27 -31.78
C THR A 170 -18.03 12.42 -30.79
N LEU A 171 -17.96 13.69 -31.24
CA LEU A 171 -18.08 14.84 -30.33
C LEU A 171 -19.43 14.88 -29.61
N VAL A 172 -20.52 14.58 -30.30
CA VAL A 172 -21.85 14.53 -29.70
C VAL A 172 -21.94 13.39 -28.68
N GLU A 173 -21.43 12.22 -29.01
CA GLU A 173 -21.39 11.06 -28.09
C GLU A 173 -20.59 11.38 -26.81
N GLU A 174 -19.37 11.90 -26.97
CA GLU A 174 -18.51 12.29 -25.85
C GLU A 174 -19.16 13.37 -24.98
N SER A 175 -19.91 14.29 -25.59
CA SER A 175 -20.66 15.32 -24.85
C SER A 175 -21.75 14.73 -23.95
N PHE A 176 -22.41 13.65 -24.37
CA PHE A 176 -23.47 13.01 -23.61
C PHE A 176 -22.96 12.14 -22.46
N VAL A 177 -21.75 11.56 -22.58
CA VAL A 177 -21.19 10.72 -21.53
C VAL A 177 -20.57 11.51 -20.38
N LYS A 178 -20.31 12.82 -20.53
CA LYS A 178 -19.73 13.68 -19.49
C LYS A 178 -20.43 13.54 -18.13
N THR A 179 -21.75 13.70 -18.10
CA THR A 179 -22.52 13.65 -16.84
C THR A 179 -22.45 12.26 -16.19
N ALA A 180 -22.43 11.21 -17.01
CA ALA A 180 -22.29 9.84 -16.52
C ALA A 180 -20.90 9.59 -15.93
N LEU A 181 -19.84 10.07 -16.59
CA LEU A 181 -18.46 10.01 -16.10
C LEU A 181 -18.27 10.80 -14.80
N GLU A 182 -18.86 11.99 -14.69
CA GLU A 182 -18.86 12.79 -13.46
C GLU A 182 -19.51 12.04 -12.29
N ARG A 183 -20.68 11.45 -12.52
CA ARG A 183 -21.36 10.61 -11.51
C ARG A 183 -20.52 9.41 -11.12
N GLN A 184 -19.89 8.73 -12.08
CA GLN A 184 -19.04 7.58 -11.83
C GLN A 184 -17.83 7.95 -10.98
N LYS A 185 -17.10 9.02 -11.32
CA LYS A 185 -15.95 9.48 -10.53
C LYS A 185 -16.36 9.95 -9.13
N ALA A 186 -17.50 10.64 -9.01
CA ALA A 186 -18.01 11.07 -7.71
C ALA A 186 -18.37 9.87 -6.82
N GLU A 187 -18.98 8.83 -7.39
CA GLU A 187 -19.29 7.59 -6.66
C GLU A 187 -18.03 6.83 -6.26
N GLN A 188 -17.03 6.73 -7.15
CA GLN A 188 -15.73 6.13 -6.83
C GLN A 188 -15.04 6.87 -5.67
N ALA A 189 -15.01 8.21 -5.72
CA ALA A 189 -14.42 9.01 -4.65
C ALA A 189 -15.15 8.82 -3.31
N LYS A 190 -16.50 8.73 -3.32
CA LYS A 190 -17.28 8.42 -2.12
C LYS A 190 -16.95 7.03 -1.57
N GLN A 191 -16.84 6.03 -2.42
CA GLN A 191 -16.50 4.67 -2.02
C GLN A 191 -15.08 4.58 -1.45
N GLU A 192 -14.11 5.24 -2.06
CA GLU A 192 -12.73 5.32 -1.55
C GLU A 192 -12.69 6.03 -0.19
N GLN A 193 -13.39 7.15 -0.05
CA GLN A 193 -13.51 7.88 1.21
C GLN A 193 -14.17 7.01 2.30
N GLN A 194 -15.23 6.27 1.97
CA GLN A 194 -15.91 5.39 2.90
C GLN A 194 -15.02 4.21 3.33
N LYS A 195 -14.28 3.60 2.40
CA LYS A 195 -13.31 2.54 2.70
C LYS A 195 -12.19 3.05 3.61
N ALA A 196 -11.66 4.25 3.34
CA ALA A 196 -10.63 4.87 4.17
C ALA A 196 -11.12 5.14 5.60
N LEU A 197 -12.36 5.64 5.75
CA LEU A 197 -12.98 5.87 7.05
C LEU A 197 -13.19 4.54 7.82
N GLN A 198 -13.70 3.51 7.15
CA GLN A 198 -13.88 2.18 7.76
C GLN A 198 -12.55 1.58 8.22
N ALA A 199 -11.51 1.68 7.39
CA ALA A 199 -10.17 1.21 7.76
C ALA A 199 -9.60 1.97 8.97
N GLN A 200 -9.80 3.28 9.03
CA GLN A 200 -9.39 4.10 10.18
C GLN A 200 -10.14 3.72 11.46
N GLN A 201 -11.47 3.52 11.37
CA GLN A 201 -12.27 3.08 12.52
C GLN A 201 -11.85 1.70 13.02
N GLN A 202 -11.63 0.75 12.12
CA GLN A 202 -11.17 -0.59 12.48
C GLN A 202 -9.78 -0.54 13.14
N GLN A 203 -8.85 0.27 12.62
CA GLN A 203 -7.54 0.45 13.24
C GLN A 203 -7.63 1.09 14.64
N ALA A 204 -8.51 2.07 14.83
CA ALA A 204 -8.74 2.69 16.13
C ALA A 204 -9.32 1.71 17.14
N GLU A 205 -10.27 0.85 16.73
CA GLU A 205 -10.85 -0.20 17.56
C GLU A 205 -9.79 -1.23 17.99
N ILE A 206 -8.95 -1.69 17.05
CA ILE A 206 -7.83 -2.59 17.36
C ILE A 206 -6.84 -1.94 18.34
N ALA A 207 -6.48 -0.68 18.13
CA ALA A 207 -5.57 0.03 19.01
C ALA A 207 -6.15 0.20 20.42
N GLN A 208 -7.46 0.46 20.54
CA GLN A 208 -8.15 0.53 21.84
C GLN A 208 -8.16 -0.83 22.56
N ALA A 209 -8.46 -1.91 21.84
CA ALA A 209 -8.43 -3.27 22.41
C ALA A 209 -7.03 -3.63 22.90
N GLN A 210 -6.00 -3.37 22.09
CA GLN A 210 -4.60 -3.60 22.49
C GLN A 210 -4.18 -2.74 23.69
N ALA A 211 -4.63 -1.49 23.78
CA ALA A 211 -4.35 -0.64 24.93
C ALA A 211 -4.98 -1.20 26.21
N ALA A 212 -6.23 -1.68 26.14
CA ALA A 212 -6.91 -2.32 27.26
C ALA A 212 -6.21 -3.62 27.71
N ASP A 213 -5.78 -4.47 26.77
CA ASP A 213 -5.04 -5.70 27.06
C ASP A 213 -3.69 -5.41 27.74
N ASN A 214 -2.95 -4.41 27.24
CA ASN A 214 -1.69 -3.98 27.82
C ASN A 214 -1.86 -3.46 29.26
N GLU A 215 -2.92 -2.70 29.52
CA GLU A 215 -3.21 -2.18 30.86
C GLU A 215 -3.60 -3.32 31.83
N ALA A 216 -4.42 -4.28 31.38
CA ALA A 216 -4.76 -5.47 32.16
C ALA A 216 -3.52 -6.32 32.49
N ALA A 217 -2.60 -6.48 31.54
CA ALA A 217 -1.34 -7.18 31.74
C ALA A 217 -0.45 -6.48 32.78
N LEU A 218 -0.39 -5.14 32.76
CA LEU A 218 0.34 -4.36 33.77
C LEU A 218 -0.26 -4.53 35.17
N GLN A 219 -1.59 -4.42 35.29
CA GLN A 219 -2.28 -4.62 36.58
C GLN A 219 -2.02 -6.03 37.13
N LYS A 220 -2.06 -7.05 36.27
CA LYS A 220 -1.72 -8.42 36.65
C LYS A 220 -0.27 -8.52 37.15
N ALA A 221 0.70 -7.98 36.41
CA ALA A 221 2.11 -8.01 36.79
C ALA A 221 2.37 -7.28 38.13
N GLN A 222 1.66 -6.18 38.39
CA GLN A 222 1.69 -5.47 39.69
C GLN A 222 1.14 -6.33 40.83
N SER A 223 0.02 -7.03 40.61
CA SER A 223 -0.55 -7.96 41.59
C SER A 223 0.37 -9.14 41.87
N ASP A 224 0.95 -9.74 40.83
CA ASP A 224 1.91 -10.84 40.95
C ASP A 224 3.16 -10.40 41.72
N MET A 225 3.61 -9.16 41.48
CA MET A 225 4.68 -8.53 42.25
C MET A 225 4.38 -8.43 43.73
N LYS A 226 3.18 -7.96 44.07
CA LYS A 226 2.74 -7.86 45.46
C LYS A 226 2.77 -9.23 46.13
N MET A 227 2.18 -10.24 45.48
CA MET A 227 2.16 -11.61 46.00
C MET A 227 3.56 -12.21 46.18
N ALA A 228 4.47 -11.99 45.24
CA ALA A 228 5.85 -12.46 45.34
C ALA A 228 6.61 -11.81 46.51
N ASN A 229 6.41 -10.50 46.72
CA ASN A 229 6.98 -9.77 47.86
C ASN A 229 6.36 -10.23 49.20
N ASP A 230 5.07 -10.50 49.24
CA ASP A 230 4.43 -11.04 50.45
C ASP A 230 4.99 -12.44 50.79
N ALA A 231 5.18 -13.30 49.79
CA ALA A 231 5.73 -14.64 49.97
C ALA A 231 7.18 -14.64 50.48
N ILE A 232 8.05 -13.80 49.93
CA ILE A 232 9.44 -13.68 50.40
C ILE A 232 9.49 -13.13 51.83
N ASN A 233 8.61 -12.19 52.17
CA ASN A 233 8.53 -11.60 53.51
C ASN A 233 8.08 -12.62 54.56
N VAL A 234 7.16 -13.53 54.23
CA VAL A 234 6.77 -14.63 55.13
C VAL A 234 7.97 -15.50 55.48
N VAL A 235 8.78 -15.90 54.50
CA VAL A 235 9.99 -16.71 54.73
C VAL A 235 11.02 -15.94 55.53
N TRP A 236 11.27 -14.67 55.16
CA TRP A 236 12.22 -13.81 55.86
C TRP A 236 11.87 -13.64 57.34
N ASN A 237 10.60 -13.39 57.64
CA ASN A 237 10.12 -13.16 59.01
C ASN A 237 10.03 -14.45 59.84
N ALA A 238 9.92 -15.61 59.21
CA ALA A 238 10.01 -16.90 59.91
C ALA A 238 11.44 -17.21 60.41
N GLY A 239 12.47 -16.55 59.84
CA GLY A 239 13.86 -16.73 60.25
C GLY A 239 14.23 -16.04 61.56
N SER A 240 15.20 -16.63 62.27
CA SER A 240 15.76 -16.03 63.49
C SER A 240 16.45 -14.70 63.21
N LYS A 241 16.73 -13.92 64.27
CA LYS A 241 17.41 -12.63 64.13
C LYS A 241 18.83 -12.82 63.60
N GLU A 242 19.52 -13.85 64.06
CA GLU A 242 20.90 -14.19 63.69
C GLU A 242 20.97 -14.62 62.22
N TRP A 243 20.03 -15.46 61.77
CA TRP A 243 19.94 -15.88 60.37
C TRP A 243 19.67 -14.70 59.44
N ARG A 244 18.72 -13.83 59.80
CA ARG A 244 18.46 -12.59 59.04
C ARG A 244 19.70 -11.71 58.98
N GLN A 245 20.41 -11.50 60.09
CA GLN A 245 21.61 -10.68 60.12
C GLN A 245 22.73 -11.24 59.24
N ALA A 246 22.92 -12.57 59.22
CA ALA A 246 23.90 -13.21 58.37
C ALA A 246 23.61 -13.03 56.87
N LEU A 247 22.33 -13.04 56.46
CA LEU A 247 21.93 -12.93 55.06
C LEU A 247 21.69 -11.49 54.57
N LEU A 248 21.64 -10.49 55.46
CA LEU A 248 21.36 -9.10 55.10
C LEU A 248 22.28 -8.54 54.00
N PRO A 249 23.61 -8.76 54.01
CA PRO A 249 24.49 -8.29 52.93
C PRO A 249 24.14 -8.88 51.57
N GLU A 250 23.92 -10.20 51.51
CA GLU A 250 23.54 -10.90 50.27
C GLU A 250 22.17 -10.45 49.77
N GLN A 251 21.20 -10.25 50.69
CA GLN A 251 19.86 -9.80 50.35
C GLN A 251 19.86 -8.40 49.73
N ARG A 252 20.72 -7.49 50.19
CA ARG A 252 20.89 -6.15 49.58
C ARG A 252 21.47 -6.21 48.17
N LEU A 253 22.48 -7.05 47.97
CA LEU A 253 23.08 -7.25 46.65
C LEU A 253 22.09 -7.86 45.67
N TRP A 254 21.30 -8.83 46.12
CA TRP A 254 20.25 -9.43 45.31
C TRP A 254 19.16 -8.41 44.91
N LEU A 255 18.75 -7.53 45.82
CA LEU A 255 17.78 -6.47 45.50
C LEU A 255 18.29 -5.51 44.41
N ALA A 256 19.57 -5.11 44.50
CA ALA A 256 20.21 -4.25 43.51
C ALA A 256 20.33 -4.96 42.15
N GLN A 257 20.71 -6.25 42.17
CA GLN A 257 20.79 -7.08 40.98
C GLN A 257 19.43 -7.22 40.29
N ARG A 258 18.38 -7.59 41.03
CA ARG A 258 17.02 -7.72 40.51
C ARG A 258 16.53 -6.44 39.83
N GLU A 259 16.81 -5.28 40.43
CA GLU A 259 16.40 -4.00 39.85
C GLU A 259 17.11 -3.72 38.52
N ASN A 260 18.42 -3.93 38.46
CA ASN A 260 19.22 -3.66 37.26
C ASN A 260 18.95 -4.66 36.13
N ASP A 261 18.97 -5.96 36.44
CA ASP A 261 18.80 -7.03 35.43
C ASP A 261 17.41 -6.95 34.79
N CYS A 262 16.37 -6.72 35.60
CA CYS A 262 15.01 -6.59 35.08
C CYS A 262 14.77 -5.27 34.36
N LYS A 263 15.49 -4.19 34.71
CA LYS A 263 15.48 -2.96 33.93
C LYS A 263 16.12 -3.17 32.55
N ILE A 264 17.26 -3.84 32.49
CA ILE A 264 17.98 -4.15 31.25
C ILE A 264 17.12 -5.05 30.36
N LYS A 265 16.58 -6.14 30.91
CA LYS A 265 15.71 -7.08 30.18
C LYS A 265 14.46 -6.42 29.60
N ALA A 266 13.92 -5.41 30.28
CA ALA A 266 12.73 -4.70 29.80
C ALA A 266 13.01 -3.73 28.64
N LEU A 267 14.28 -3.35 28.39
CA LEU A 267 14.63 -2.42 27.30
C LEU A 267 14.24 -2.97 25.92
N ASP A 268 14.26 -4.29 25.74
CA ASP A 268 13.83 -4.96 24.51
C ASP A 268 12.35 -4.74 24.17
N SER A 269 11.55 -4.34 25.18
CA SER A 269 10.11 -4.12 25.05
C SER A 269 9.70 -2.65 24.91
N GLY A 270 10.65 -1.70 24.93
CA GLY A 270 10.39 -0.28 24.69
C GLY A 270 11.07 0.66 25.69
N THR A 271 10.63 1.92 25.69
CA THR A 271 11.17 2.95 26.60
C THR A 271 10.56 2.82 28.00
N PRO A 272 11.24 3.33 29.06
CA PRO A 272 10.81 3.17 30.46
C PRO A 272 9.38 3.61 30.78
N ASP A 273 8.84 4.56 30.02
CA ASP A 273 7.50 5.13 30.24
C ASP A 273 6.38 4.29 29.61
N THR A 274 6.71 3.26 28.84
CA THR A 274 5.72 2.41 28.17
C THR A 274 5.16 1.34 29.10
N THR A 275 3.88 1.02 28.94
CA THR A 275 3.21 -0.09 29.62
C THR A 275 3.94 -1.41 29.38
N ALA A 276 4.43 -1.64 28.15
CA ALA A 276 5.17 -2.85 27.79
C ALA A 276 6.48 -2.99 28.61
N PHE A 277 7.27 -1.93 28.73
CA PHE A 277 8.47 -1.91 29.55
C PHE A 277 8.16 -2.23 31.02
N GLN A 278 7.16 -1.54 31.59
CA GLN A 278 6.80 -1.71 33.00
C GLN A 278 6.33 -3.14 33.29
N THR A 279 5.48 -3.70 32.43
CA THR A 279 4.98 -5.07 32.54
C THR A 279 6.12 -6.09 32.47
N ASN A 280 7.04 -5.97 31.50
CA ASN A 280 8.16 -6.91 31.35
C ASN A 280 9.15 -6.81 32.51
N LYS A 281 9.43 -5.59 32.99
CA LYS A 281 10.25 -5.38 34.17
C LYS A 281 9.64 -6.08 35.38
N LEU A 282 8.35 -5.85 35.66
CA LEU A 282 7.64 -6.47 36.78
C LEU A 282 7.65 -8.00 36.66
N ASN A 283 7.32 -8.55 35.50
CA ASN A 283 7.35 -10.00 35.28
C ASN A 283 8.73 -10.62 35.54
N CYS A 284 9.81 -9.96 35.11
CA CYS A 284 11.17 -10.38 35.43
C CYS A 284 11.41 -10.36 36.95
N GLN A 285 10.99 -9.28 37.62
CA GLN A 285 11.13 -9.17 39.06
C GLN A 285 10.36 -10.28 39.77
N VAL A 286 9.21 -10.72 39.23
CA VAL A 286 8.35 -11.75 39.84
C VAL A 286 9.14 -13.03 39.90
N GLN A 287 9.69 -13.42 38.75
CA GLN A 287 10.48 -14.63 38.61
C GLN A 287 11.66 -14.63 39.59
N MET A 288 12.48 -13.58 39.58
CA MET A 288 13.63 -13.49 40.48
C MET A 288 13.23 -13.55 41.95
N THR A 289 12.11 -12.92 42.32
CA THR A 289 11.60 -12.89 43.71
C THR A 289 11.09 -14.26 44.14
N VAL A 290 10.42 -14.99 43.25
CA VAL A 290 9.99 -16.38 43.48
C VAL A 290 11.22 -17.28 43.68
N ASP A 291 12.23 -17.17 42.81
CA ASP A 291 13.45 -17.98 42.90
C ASP A 291 14.21 -17.69 44.20
N ARG A 292 14.33 -16.42 44.57
CA ARG A 292 14.93 -16.01 45.84
C ARG A 292 14.15 -16.53 47.04
N THR A 293 12.82 -16.53 46.97
CA THR A 293 11.96 -17.09 48.02
C THR A 293 12.27 -18.56 48.26
N GLN A 294 12.50 -19.35 47.20
CA GLN A 294 12.87 -20.76 47.33
C GLN A 294 14.28 -20.94 47.93
N ALA A 295 15.25 -20.13 47.49
CA ALA A 295 16.59 -20.15 48.06
C ALA A 295 16.59 -19.85 49.57
N LEU A 296 15.80 -18.85 50.00
CA LEU A 296 15.66 -18.51 51.41
C LEU A 296 14.96 -19.62 52.21
N LYS A 297 13.96 -20.31 51.63
CA LYS A 297 13.33 -21.47 52.29
C LYS A 297 14.34 -22.58 52.55
N ILE A 298 15.19 -22.91 51.58
CA ILE A 298 16.22 -23.94 51.71
C ILE A 298 17.24 -23.53 52.78
N SER A 299 17.74 -22.29 52.72
CA SER A 299 18.68 -21.77 53.73
C SER A 299 18.09 -21.79 55.14
N LEU A 300 16.81 -21.40 55.29
CA LEU A 300 16.11 -21.44 56.56
C LEU A 300 16.01 -22.88 57.09
N GLN A 301 15.59 -23.84 56.26
CA GLN A 301 15.51 -25.27 56.63
C GLN A 301 16.86 -25.83 57.08
N GLN A 302 17.95 -25.47 56.41
CA GLN A 302 19.30 -25.85 56.81
C GLN A 302 19.69 -25.26 58.17
N SER A 303 19.40 -23.98 58.40
CA SER A 303 19.72 -23.31 59.67
C SER A 303 18.99 -23.92 60.88
N LEU A 304 17.75 -24.36 60.68
CA LEU A 304 16.95 -25.07 61.69
C LEU A 304 17.52 -26.47 61.96
N SER A 305 18.09 -27.12 60.96
CA SER A 305 18.68 -28.46 61.07
C SER A 305 20.04 -28.44 61.79
N GLN A 306 20.86 -27.41 61.58
CA GLN A 306 22.18 -27.25 62.22
C GLN A 306 22.12 -26.92 63.71
N GLN A 307 20.97 -26.49 64.24
CA GLN A 307 20.75 -26.31 65.68
C GLN A 307 20.60 -27.63 66.46
N SER A 308 20.58 -28.79 65.77
CA SER A 308 20.43 -30.12 66.41
C SER A 308 21.75 -30.86 66.69
N VAL A 309 22.90 -30.32 66.30
CA VAL A 309 24.20 -31.03 66.39
C VAL A 309 25.30 -30.14 66.98
N ALA A 310 25.08 -29.56 68.15
CA ALA A 310 26.16 -28.97 68.95
C ALA A 310 26.75 -30.04 69.89
N GLY A 311 27.60 -30.91 69.33
CA GLY A 311 28.28 -31.95 70.08
C GLY A 311 29.37 -32.65 69.27
N THR A 312 30.62 -32.26 69.54
CA THR A 312 31.90 -32.98 69.34
C THR A 312 32.79 -32.55 68.16
N SER A 313 34.05 -32.44 68.55
CA SER A 313 35.22 -31.78 67.98
C SER A 313 35.86 -32.42 66.74
N SER A 314 36.58 -31.56 66.02
CA SER A 314 37.88 -31.77 65.37
C SER A 314 38.34 -33.19 65.02
N THR A 315 38.39 -33.48 63.73
CA THR A 315 39.38 -34.39 63.14
C THR A 315 40.05 -33.71 61.95
N SER A 316 41.38 -33.68 61.99
CA SER A 316 42.24 -33.41 60.84
C SER A 316 42.00 -34.54 59.82
N ALA A 317 41.47 -34.18 58.66
CA ALA A 317 41.30 -35.09 57.53
C ALA A 317 42.17 -34.58 56.37
N LEU A 318 42.91 -35.49 55.74
CA LEU A 318 43.61 -35.27 54.47
C LEU A 318 42.70 -34.47 53.53
N GLN A 319 43.16 -33.30 53.09
CA GLN A 319 42.44 -32.52 52.09
C GLN A 319 42.36 -33.35 50.79
N PRO A 320 41.17 -33.55 50.21
CA PRO A 320 41.07 -34.08 48.86
C PRO A 320 41.81 -33.12 47.93
N THR A 321 42.68 -33.63 47.06
CA THR A 321 43.30 -32.81 46.02
C THR A 321 42.19 -32.34 45.09
N LEU A 322 41.78 -31.09 45.23
CA LEU A 322 40.82 -30.46 44.33
C LEU A 322 41.47 -30.34 42.95
N THR A 323 40.80 -30.87 41.94
CA THR A 323 41.27 -30.79 40.55
C THR A 323 40.76 -29.50 39.93
N THR A 324 41.68 -28.62 39.55
CA THR A 324 41.44 -27.41 38.76
C THR A 324 42.06 -27.56 37.37
N SER A 325 41.84 -26.60 36.47
CA SER A 325 42.44 -26.58 35.13
C SER A 325 43.88 -26.05 35.10
N PHE A 326 44.40 -25.60 36.25
CA PHE A 326 45.75 -25.06 36.44
C PHE A 326 46.42 -25.69 37.67
N ASP A 327 47.72 -25.50 37.85
CA ASP A 327 48.44 -26.06 39.00
C ASP A 327 48.28 -25.16 40.23
N CYS A 328 47.56 -25.65 41.24
CA CYS A 328 47.36 -24.94 42.51
C CYS A 328 48.66 -24.64 43.27
N SER A 329 49.75 -25.36 43.03
CA SER A 329 51.06 -25.04 43.62
C SER A 329 51.70 -23.79 43.02
N SER A 330 51.18 -23.34 41.87
CA SER A 330 51.65 -22.16 41.14
C SER A 330 50.69 -20.97 41.23
N ALA A 331 49.67 -21.03 42.09
CA ALA A 331 48.69 -19.95 42.27
C ALA A 331 49.35 -18.64 42.75
N ARG A 332 48.98 -17.51 42.14
CA ARG A 332 49.57 -16.18 42.38
C ARG A 332 48.56 -15.08 42.68
N SER A 333 47.29 -15.27 42.32
CA SER A 333 46.23 -14.29 42.55
C SER A 333 45.24 -14.74 43.60
N ASP A 334 44.55 -13.77 44.21
CA ASP A 334 43.46 -14.04 45.16
C ASP A 334 42.40 -14.96 44.54
N ALA A 335 42.08 -14.75 43.26
CA ALA A 335 41.20 -15.60 42.48
C ALA A 335 41.66 -17.06 42.47
N GLU A 336 42.93 -17.32 42.12
CA GLU A 336 43.51 -18.67 42.06
C GLU A 336 43.57 -19.34 43.43
N HIS A 337 43.93 -18.61 44.49
CA HIS A 337 43.94 -19.13 45.86
C HIS A 337 42.54 -19.53 46.35
N ILE A 338 41.52 -18.73 46.03
CA ILE A 338 40.12 -19.04 46.37
C ILE A 338 39.65 -20.28 45.59
N ILE A 339 39.94 -20.36 44.29
CA ILE A 339 39.58 -21.54 43.46
C ILE A 339 40.23 -22.82 44.01
N CYS A 340 41.50 -22.77 44.40
CA CYS A 340 42.23 -23.92 44.92
C CYS A 340 41.79 -24.41 46.31
N SER A 341 40.95 -23.64 47.00
CA SER A 341 40.43 -23.98 48.33
C SER A 341 38.91 -24.20 48.36
N ASP A 342 38.23 -24.04 47.21
CA ASP A 342 36.77 -24.19 47.10
C ASP A 342 36.39 -25.28 46.08
N PRO A 343 35.69 -26.35 46.49
CA PRO A 343 35.38 -27.47 45.62
C PRO A 343 34.40 -27.13 44.48
N GLU A 344 33.50 -26.17 44.67
CA GLU A 344 32.55 -25.75 43.64
C GLU A 344 33.25 -24.89 42.59
N LEU A 345 34.09 -23.95 43.02
CA LEU A 345 34.88 -23.13 42.09
C LEU A 345 35.93 -23.96 41.33
N ALA A 346 36.52 -24.98 41.97
CA ALA A 346 37.42 -25.91 41.29
C ALA A 346 36.70 -26.73 40.20
N ALA A 347 35.48 -27.19 40.48
CA ALA A 347 34.65 -27.88 39.49
C ALA A 347 34.24 -26.93 38.33
N ASP A 348 33.87 -25.69 38.66
CA ASP A 348 33.51 -24.67 37.67
C ASP A 348 34.69 -24.32 36.76
N ASP A 349 35.90 -24.29 37.30
CA ASP A 349 37.14 -24.08 36.55
C ASP A 349 37.41 -25.19 35.53
N VAL A 350 37.28 -26.45 35.96
CA VAL A 350 37.40 -27.61 35.07
C VAL A 350 36.29 -27.60 34.00
N GLU A 351 35.06 -27.27 34.37
CA GLU A 351 33.97 -27.19 33.40
C GLU A 351 34.19 -26.09 32.36
N LEU A 352 34.56 -24.88 32.81
CA LEU A 352 34.82 -23.74 31.94
C LEU A 352 35.93 -24.06 30.92
N SER A 353 36.98 -24.78 31.34
CA SER A 353 38.07 -25.20 30.43
C SER A 353 37.56 -26.04 29.25
N ARG A 354 36.56 -26.91 29.48
CA ARG A 354 35.96 -27.74 28.42
C ARG A 354 35.08 -26.90 27.49
N ILE A 355 34.29 -25.98 28.03
CA ILE A 355 33.44 -25.07 27.25
C ILE A 355 34.32 -24.15 26.39
N PHE A 356 35.41 -23.63 26.97
CA PHE A 356 36.39 -22.83 26.26
C PHE A 356 36.99 -23.56 25.06
N ALA A 357 37.36 -24.84 25.21
CA ALA A 357 37.89 -25.65 24.11
C ALA A 357 36.88 -25.79 22.95
N ARG A 358 35.59 -25.98 23.28
CA ARG A 358 34.52 -26.05 22.27
C ARG A 358 34.29 -24.71 21.59
N ALA A 359 34.23 -23.62 22.35
CA ALA A 359 34.07 -22.27 21.82
C ALA A 359 35.21 -21.90 20.86
N LYS A 360 36.46 -22.21 21.26
CA LYS A 360 37.65 -21.98 20.44
C LYS A 360 37.63 -22.75 19.11
N ALA A 361 37.06 -23.96 19.10
CA ALA A 361 36.93 -24.77 17.89
C ALA A 361 35.81 -24.27 16.95
N ALA A 362 34.74 -23.70 17.51
CA ALA A 362 33.58 -23.23 16.75
C ALA A 362 33.73 -21.80 16.20
N VAL A 363 34.57 -20.97 16.82
CA VAL A 363 34.62 -19.53 16.53
C VAL A 363 35.22 -19.20 15.16
N THR A 364 34.54 -18.34 14.42
CA THR A 364 34.96 -17.90 13.08
C THR A 364 36.02 -16.80 13.13
N ASP A 365 35.93 -15.88 14.10
CA ASP A 365 36.93 -14.83 14.35
C ASP A 365 37.83 -15.17 15.54
N GLN A 366 38.96 -15.79 15.22
CA GLN A 366 39.98 -16.18 16.20
C GLN A 366 40.72 -15.00 16.84
N ALA A 367 40.71 -13.81 16.22
CA ALA A 367 41.36 -12.63 16.78
C ALA A 367 40.47 -12.00 17.86
N ALA A 368 39.19 -11.79 17.55
CA ALA A 368 38.20 -11.27 18.50
C ALA A 368 38.05 -12.20 19.72
N PHE A 369 38.04 -13.52 19.50
CA PHE A 369 37.93 -14.50 20.59
C PHE A 369 39.11 -14.45 21.57
N ARG A 370 40.33 -14.31 21.05
CA ARG A 370 41.55 -14.20 21.87
C ARG A 370 41.52 -12.92 22.71
N GLU A 371 41.11 -11.79 22.11
CA GLU A 371 41.04 -10.52 22.83
C GLU A 371 39.98 -10.55 23.94
N ARG A 372 38.76 -11.03 23.64
CA ARG A 372 37.71 -11.21 24.66
C ARG A 372 38.19 -12.07 25.83
N THR A 373 38.75 -13.24 25.53
CA THR A 373 39.20 -14.19 26.56
C THR A 373 40.28 -13.56 27.45
N ARG A 374 41.25 -12.87 26.83
CA ARG A 374 42.29 -12.15 27.57
C ARG A 374 41.72 -11.07 28.47
N GLN A 375 40.76 -10.28 27.99
CA GLN A 375 40.11 -9.24 28.80
C GLN A 375 39.36 -9.84 29.99
N GLN A 376 38.59 -10.91 29.77
CA GLN A 376 37.81 -11.56 30.83
C GLN A 376 38.70 -12.25 31.87
N TRP A 377 39.82 -12.85 31.43
CA TRP A 377 40.82 -13.37 32.35
C TRP A 377 41.48 -12.26 33.18
N ASN A 378 41.91 -11.16 32.55
CA ASN A 378 42.49 -10.03 33.27
C ASN A 378 41.52 -9.40 34.27
N TYR A 379 40.24 -9.31 33.91
CA TYR A 379 39.20 -8.83 34.81
C TYR A 379 39.10 -9.71 36.06
N ARG A 380 39.07 -11.05 35.91
CA ARG A 380 39.06 -11.98 37.04
C ARG A 380 40.25 -11.74 37.96
N GLU A 381 41.45 -11.67 37.39
CA GLU A 381 42.70 -11.52 38.14
C GLU A 381 42.78 -10.20 38.91
N GLN A 382 42.22 -9.12 38.36
CA GLN A 382 42.35 -7.78 38.93
C GLN A 382 41.16 -7.37 39.80
N SER A 383 39.98 -8.00 39.63
CA SER A 383 38.73 -7.50 40.20
C SER A 383 38.05 -8.50 41.15
N CYS A 384 38.33 -9.80 41.03
CA CYS A 384 37.72 -10.79 41.91
C CYS A 384 38.64 -11.17 43.07
N HIS A 385 38.28 -10.67 44.26
CA HIS A 385 38.97 -10.93 45.53
C HIS A 385 38.12 -11.74 46.52
N ASP A 386 36.94 -12.22 46.11
CA ASP A 386 36.06 -13.04 46.93
C ASP A 386 35.35 -14.14 46.13
N ARG A 387 34.80 -15.12 46.86
CA ARG A 387 34.10 -16.28 46.31
C ARG A 387 32.90 -15.89 45.42
N ASN A 388 32.12 -14.89 45.84
CA ASN A 388 30.88 -14.54 45.14
C ASN A 388 31.16 -13.86 43.79
N CYS A 389 32.24 -13.06 43.72
CA CYS A 389 32.72 -12.52 42.45
C CYS A 389 33.09 -13.64 41.48
N LEU A 390 33.82 -14.66 41.95
CA LEU A 390 34.24 -15.80 41.14
C LEU A 390 33.05 -16.64 40.68
N VAL A 391 32.08 -16.94 41.55
CA VAL A 391 30.86 -17.68 41.18
C VAL A 391 30.10 -16.97 40.06
N ARG A 392 29.92 -15.65 40.16
CA ARG A 392 29.24 -14.86 39.11
C ARG A 392 30.05 -14.84 37.82
N TRP A 393 31.35 -14.59 37.93
CA TRP A 393 32.26 -14.58 36.80
C TRP A 393 32.24 -15.91 36.04
N TYR A 394 32.28 -17.04 36.74
CA TYR A 394 32.18 -18.37 36.12
C TYR A 394 30.82 -18.57 35.43
N ALA A 395 29.71 -18.20 36.07
CA ALA A 395 28.38 -18.32 35.45
C ALA A 395 28.26 -17.50 34.16
N ASP A 396 28.76 -16.25 34.17
CA ASP A 396 28.75 -15.35 33.01
C ASP A 396 29.66 -15.88 31.89
N GLN A 397 30.87 -16.35 32.23
CA GLN A 397 31.78 -16.91 31.25
C GLN A 397 31.26 -18.22 30.64
N LYS A 398 30.66 -19.11 31.44
CA LYS A 398 30.05 -20.35 30.93
C LYS A 398 28.92 -20.04 29.95
N THR A 399 28.07 -19.06 30.26
CA THR A 399 26.96 -18.65 29.38
C THR A 399 27.50 -18.10 28.06
N ALA A 400 28.40 -17.13 28.12
CA ALA A 400 28.93 -16.48 26.93
C ALA A 400 29.74 -17.46 26.05
N LEU A 401 30.60 -18.29 26.64
CA LEU A 401 31.37 -19.27 25.88
C LEU A 401 30.48 -20.39 25.30
N THR A 402 29.38 -20.76 25.98
CA THR A 402 28.41 -21.72 25.43
C THR A 402 27.71 -21.14 24.20
N GLN A 403 27.30 -19.87 24.25
CA GLN A 403 26.72 -19.19 23.10
C GLN A 403 27.70 -19.09 21.93
N ILE A 404 28.97 -18.76 22.19
CA ILE A 404 30.03 -18.74 21.16
C ILE A 404 30.22 -20.15 20.58
N ALA A 405 30.22 -21.19 21.42
CA ALA A 405 30.35 -22.58 20.97
C ALA A 405 29.18 -23.04 20.09
N GLN A 406 27.98 -22.50 20.28
CA GLN A 406 26.79 -22.82 19.48
C GLN A 406 26.68 -22.01 18.18
N THR A 407 27.08 -20.74 18.22
CA THR A 407 26.84 -19.78 17.13
C THR A 407 28.08 -19.48 16.28
N GLY A 408 29.27 -19.76 16.79
CA GLY A 408 30.55 -19.40 16.18
C GLY A 408 30.86 -17.89 16.20
N ARG A 409 30.00 -17.06 16.78
CA ARG A 409 30.12 -15.59 16.79
C ARG A 409 30.60 -15.06 18.13
N VAL A 410 31.58 -14.15 18.09
CA VAL A 410 32.04 -13.38 19.25
C VAL A 410 31.25 -12.08 19.30
N ASP A 411 29.96 -12.15 19.64
CA ASP A 411 29.20 -10.92 19.84
C ASP A 411 29.60 -10.30 21.20
N ALA A 412 29.89 -9.00 21.20
CA ALA A 412 30.19 -8.23 22.40
C ALA A 412 28.86 -7.76 23.02
N ASN A 413 28.50 -8.31 24.18
CA ASN A 413 27.64 -7.59 25.11
C ASN A 413 28.48 -6.62 25.93
#